data_AF-A0A3R7YF53-F1
#
_entry.id   AF-A0A3R7YF53-F1
#
_cell.length_a   1.000
_cell.length_b   1.000
_cell.length_c   1.000
_cell.angle_alpha   90.00
_cell.angle_beta   90.00
_cell.angle_gamma   90.00
#
_symmetry.space_group_name_H-M   'P 1'
#
loop_
_entity.id
_entity.type
_entity.pdbx_description
1 polymer ?
#
loop_
_entity_poly.entity_id
_entity_poly.type
_entity_poly.pdbx_seq_one_letter_code
_entity_poly.pdbx_strand_id
1 'polypeptide(L)'
;MAEPIVSGTPYTVCGVDTDGRVLYDTDPDQIGLPLDDPVYTAYPQLVAFVTRVTEERQGIGTYSFRDETKESVWTTVSLHGTEWRVAVNRKADWR
;
A
#
# COMPACT_ATOMS: atom_id res chain seq x y z
N MET A 1 -2.71 -1.51 20.54
CA MET A 1 -3.18 -2.22 19.33
C MET A 1 -2.48 -3.57 19.30
N ALA A 2 -3.07 -4.59 18.66
CA ALA A 2 -2.36 -5.85 18.46
C ALA A 2 -1.15 -5.60 17.55
N GLU A 3 -0.04 -6.32 17.78
CA GLU A 3 1.08 -6.28 16.84
C GLU A 3 0.62 -6.82 15.47
N PRO A 4 1.10 -6.24 14.37
CA PRO A 4 0.80 -6.76 13.04
C PRO A 4 1.26 -8.21 12.92
N ILE A 5 0.47 -9.07 12.26
CA ILE A 5 0.82 -10.47 12.00
C ILE A 5 2.15 -10.63 11.23
N VAL A 6 2.58 -9.57 10.55
CA VAL A 6 3.84 -9.50 9.79
C VAL A 6 5.04 -9.05 10.63
N SER A 7 4.86 -8.76 11.92
CA SER A 7 5.97 -8.39 12.82
C SER A 7 7.07 -9.46 12.82
N GLY A 8 8.33 -9.04 12.65
CA GLY A 8 9.48 -9.96 12.54
C GLY A 8 9.65 -10.65 11.19
N THR A 9 8.81 -10.34 10.20
CA THR A 9 8.93 -10.84 8.81
C THR A 9 9.44 -9.72 7.89
N PRO A 10 9.93 -10.03 6.67
CA PRO A 10 10.31 -9.01 5.70
C PRO A 10 9.11 -8.34 5.00
N TYR A 11 7.88 -8.62 5.44
CA TYR A 11 6.66 -8.11 4.83
C TYR A 11 6.11 -6.89 5.57
N THR A 12 5.51 -5.96 4.83
CA THR A 12 4.67 -4.89 5.38
C THR A 12 3.27 -4.98 4.81
N VAL A 13 2.29 -4.43 5.52
CA VAL A 13 0.89 -4.38 5.07
C VAL A 13 0.42 -2.94 5.02
N CYS A 14 -0.31 -2.60 3.96
CA CYS A 14 -1.00 -1.33 3.78
C CYS A 14 -2.48 -1.59 3.46
N GLY A 15 -3.37 -0.78 4.02
CA GLY A 15 -4.79 -0.74 3.70
C GLY A 15 -5.15 0.64 3.16
N VAL A 16 -5.72 0.70 1.95
CA VAL A 16 -6.16 1.96 1.33
C VAL A 16 -7.63 1.91 0.95
N ASP A 17 -8.32 3.04 1.02
CA ASP A 17 -9.64 3.18 0.40
C ASP A 17 -9.54 3.36 -1.13
N THR A 18 -10.69 3.44 -1.81
CA THR A 18 -10.75 3.59 -3.26
C THR A 18 -10.35 4.98 -3.77
N ASP A 19 -10.19 5.96 -2.87
CA ASP A 19 -9.67 7.30 -3.19
C ASP A 19 -8.15 7.40 -2.94
N GLY A 20 -7.54 6.32 -2.43
CA GLY A 20 -6.09 6.23 -2.19
C GLY A 20 -5.65 6.78 -0.83
N ARG A 21 -6.58 7.02 0.10
CA ARG A 21 -6.21 7.36 1.48
C ARG A 21 -5.77 6.11 2.23
N VAL A 22 -4.65 6.22 2.92
CA VAL A 22 -4.11 5.15 3.77
C VAL A 22 -4.94 5.06 5.04
N LEU A 23 -5.61 3.92 5.26
CA LEU A 23 -6.39 3.63 6.46
C LEU A 23 -5.56 2.87 7.50
N TYR A 24 -4.58 2.11 7.03
CA TYR A 24 -3.65 1.36 7.85
C TYR A 24 -2.32 1.22 7.12
N ASP A 25 -1.22 1.32 7.85
CA ASP A 25 0.10 0.92 7.37
C ASP A 25 0.92 0.38 8.54
N THR A 26 1.96 -0.39 8.22
CA THR A 26 2.95 -0.84 9.20
C THR A 26 3.88 0.30 9.61
N ASP A 27 4.06 1.31 8.74
CA ASP A 27 4.65 2.62 9.08
C ASP A 27 3.53 3.58 9.56
N PRO A 28 3.42 3.88 10.87
CA PRO A 28 2.32 4.67 11.40
C PRO A 28 2.28 6.10 10.86
N ASP A 29 3.40 6.63 10.35
CA ASP A 29 3.45 7.98 9.76
C ASP A 29 2.69 8.07 8.43
N GLN A 30 2.31 6.93 7.84
CA GLN A 30 1.51 6.89 6.60
C GLN A 30 0.01 6.96 6.87
N ILE A 31 -0.45 6.62 8.07
CA ILE A 31 -1.87 6.46 8.36
C ILE A 31 -2.59 7.81 8.25
N GLY A 32 -3.65 7.81 7.43
CA GLY A 32 -4.50 8.96 7.19
C GLY A 32 -4.06 9.86 6.04
N LEU A 33 -2.87 9.65 5.46
CA LEU A 33 -2.41 10.48 4.35
C LEU A 33 -3.19 10.16 3.06
N PRO A 34 -3.64 11.18 2.31
CA PRO A 34 -4.24 11.02 0.99
C PRO A 34 -3.17 10.88 -0.10
N LEU A 35 -3.51 10.29 -1.25
CA LEU A 35 -2.54 10.06 -2.34
C LEU A 35 -1.95 11.36 -2.93
N ASP A 36 -2.65 12.49 -2.80
CA ASP A 36 -2.18 13.80 -3.25
C ASP A 36 -1.23 14.50 -2.25
N ASP A 37 -0.91 13.86 -1.12
CA ASP A 37 0.05 14.39 -0.16
C ASP A 37 1.45 14.55 -0.78
N PRO A 38 2.20 15.64 -0.47
CA PRO A 38 3.57 15.85 -0.94
C PRO A 38 4.53 14.69 -0.69
N VAL A 39 4.31 13.89 0.37
CA VAL A 39 5.14 12.71 0.64
C VAL A 39 5.05 11.67 -0.48
N TYR A 40 3.93 11.59 -1.20
CA TYR A 40 3.69 10.64 -2.28
C TYR A 40 3.90 11.25 -3.66
N THR A 41 3.46 12.48 -3.88
CA THR A 41 3.52 13.12 -5.21
C THR A 41 4.95 13.39 -5.69
N ALA A 42 5.94 13.39 -4.77
CA ALA A 42 7.36 13.35 -5.10
C ALA A 42 7.81 12.04 -5.80
N TYR A 43 6.98 11.00 -5.81
CA TYR A 43 7.26 9.67 -6.35
C TYR A 43 6.21 9.26 -7.39
N PRO A 44 6.32 9.69 -8.67
CA PRO A 44 5.30 9.41 -9.69
C PRO A 44 5.01 7.92 -9.92
N GLN A 45 6.01 7.05 -9.76
CA GLN A 45 5.83 5.59 -9.86
C GLN A 45 4.96 5.03 -8.72
N LEU A 46 5.10 5.58 -7.50
CA LEU A 46 4.23 5.22 -6.39
C LEU A 46 2.81 5.70 -6.67
N VAL A 47 2.63 6.94 -7.13
CA VAL A 47 1.30 7.48 -7.46
C VAL A 47 0.61 6.60 -8.49
N ALA A 48 1.29 6.27 -9.60
CA ALA A 48 0.75 5.40 -10.63
C ALA A 48 0.42 3.99 -10.10
N PHE A 49 1.25 3.45 -9.20
CA PHE A 49 0.99 2.17 -8.56
C PHE A 49 -0.27 2.23 -7.67
N VAL A 50 -0.40 3.24 -6.81
CA VAL A 50 -1.57 3.37 -5.94
C VAL A 50 -2.85 3.61 -6.75
N THR A 51 -2.80 4.38 -7.85
CA THR A 51 -3.92 4.51 -8.78
C THR A 51 -4.37 3.15 -9.31
N ARG A 52 -3.43 2.28 -9.71
CA ARG A 52 -3.79 0.91 -10.10
C ARG A 52 -4.41 0.11 -8.96
N VAL A 53 -3.88 0.23 -7.74
CA VAL A 53 -4.43 -0.45 -6.57
C VAL A 53 -5.88 -0.01 -6.33
N THR A 54 -6.19 1.28 -6.42
CA THR A 54 -7.54 1.79 -6.19
C THR A 54 -8.52 1.37 -7.29
N GLU A 55 -8.08 1.31 -8.56
CA GLU A 55 -8.90 0.92 -9.71
C GLU A 55 -9.07 -0.61 -9.86
N GLU A 56 -8.04 -1.39 -9.60
CA GLU A 56 -8.01 -2.84 -9.80
C GLU A 56 -8.36 -3.58 -8.49
N ARG A 57 -9.37 -4.47 -8.50
CA ARG A 57 -9.79 -5.21 -7.29
C ARG A 57 -8.70 -6.11 -6.68
N GLN A 58 -7.79 -6.58 -7.50
CA GLN A 58 -6.68 -7.44 -7.11
C GLN A 58 -5.58 -7.32 -8.14
N GLY A 59 -4.34 -7.62 -7.74
CA GLY A 59 -3.25 -7.65 -8.67
C GLY A 59 -1.90 -7.83 -8.00
N ILE A 60 -0.87 -7.73 -8.84
CA ILE A 60 0.52 -7.72 -8.45
C ILE A 60 1.21 -6.54 -9.11
N GLY A 61 2.24 -6.00 -8.48
CA GLY A 61 2.97 -4.87 -9.02
C GLY A 61 4.23 -4.56 -8.25
N THR A 62 5.02 -3.63 -8.79
CA THR A 62 6.23 -3.12 -8.16
C THR A 62 6.20 -1.61 -8.13
N TYR A 63 6.70 -1.01 -7.06
CA TYR A 63 6.82 0.43 -6.93
C TYR A 63 8.07 0.80 -6.14
N SER A 64 8.50 2.05 -6.27
CA SER A 64 9.65 2.59 -5.55
C SER A 64 9.21 3.70 -4.60
N PHE A 65 9.69 3.66 -3.36
CA PHE A 65 9.43 4.69 -2.34
C PHE A 65 10.59 4.75 -1.35
N ARG A 66 11.08 5.96 -1.05
CA ARG A 66 12.23 6.21 -0.12
C ARG A 66 13.43 5.27 -0.38
N ASP A 67 13.89 5.24 -1.63
CA ASP A 67 15.02 4.43 -2.10
C ASP A 67 14.84 2.90 -2.00
N GLU A 68 13.62 2.43 -1.75
CA GLU A 68 13.29 1.00 -1.77
C GLU A 68 12.35 0.66 -2.92
N THR A 69 12.72 -0.34 -3.71
CA THR A 69 11.79 -1.02 -4.62
C THR A 69 11.05 -2.10 -3.83
N LYS A 70 9.72 -2.12 -3.94
CA LYS A 70 8.84 -3.08 -3.27
C LYS A 70 8.04 -3.86 -4.30
N GLU A 71 7.90 -5.16 -4.08
CA GLU A 71 6.92 -6.01 -4.74
C GLU A 71 5.67 -6.06 -3.88
N SER A 72 4.50 -5.94 -4.51
CA SER A 72 3.22 -5.87 -3.85
C SER A 72 2.22 -6.84 -4.47
N VAL A 73 1.44 -7.48 -3.61
CA VAL A 73 0.22 -8.22 -3.98
C VAL A 73 -0.93 -7.59 -3.23
N TRP A 74 -2.02 -7.27 -3.92
CA TRP A 74 -3.21 -6.73 -3.27
C TRP A 74 -4.47 -7.48 -3.65
N THR A 75 -5.45 -7.37 -2.76
CA THR A 75 -6.82 -7.83 -2.97
C THR A 75 -7.80 -6.84 -2.35
N THR A 76 -9.09 -7.09 -2.53
CA THR A 76 -10.18 -6.25 -2.01
C THR A 76 -10.87 -6.93 -0.85
N VAL A 77 -11.08 -6.18 0.23
CA VAL A 77 -12.03 -6.51 1.28
C VAL A 77 -13.22 -5.58 1.18
N SER A 78 -14.42 -6.07 1.50
CA SER A 78 -15.63 -5.25 1.44
C SER A 78 -16.61 -5.57 2.55
N LEU A 79 -17.39 -4.56 2.93
CA LEU A 79 -18.48 -4.67 3.89
C LEU A 79 -19.55 -3.64 3.53
N HIS A 80 -20.80 -4.08 3.40
CA HIS A 80 -21.96 -3.23 3.07
C HIS A 80 -21.77 -2.35 1.81
N GLY A 81 -21.05 -2.84 0.80
CA GLY A 81 -20.81 -2.13 -0.45
C GLY A 81 -19.65 -1.13 -0.41
N THR A 82 -19.01 -0.93 0.74
CA THR A 82 -17.75 -0.20 0.84
C THR A 82 -16.59 -1.15 0.59
N GLU A 83 -15.59 -0.68 -0.16
CA GLU A 83 -14.42 -1.46 -0.54
C GLU A 83 -13.13 -0.82 -0.07
N TRP A 84 -12.18 -1.68 0.27
CA TRP A 84 -10.81 -1.29 0.60
C TRP A 84 -9.85 -2.26 -0.06
N ARG A 85 -8.65 -1.77 -0.33
CA ARG A 85 -7.56 -2.60 -0.86
C ARG A 85 -6.61 -2.92 0.28
N VAL A 86 -6.25 -4.20 0.38
CA VAL A 86 -5.24 -4.67 1.33
C VAL A 86 -4.06 -5.15 0.50
N ALA A 87 -2.93 -4.46 0.65
CA ALA A 87 -1.68 -4.77 -0.03
C ALA A 87 -0.68 -5.36 0.96
N VAL A 88 -0.03 -6.45 0.56
CA VAL A 88 1.13 -7.02 1.25
C VAL A 88 2.34 -6.74 0.39
N ASN A 89 3.36 -6.12 0.99
CA ASN A 89 4.56 -5.68 0.30
C ASN A 89 5.77 -6.43 0.85
N ARG A 90 6.76 -6.67 0.00
CA ARG A 90 8.12 -7.03 0.41
C ARG A 90 9.13 -6.18 -0.34
N LYS A 91 10.29 -5.92 0.26
CA LYS A 91 11.41 -5.32 -0.47
C LYS A 91 11.83 -6.26 -1.61
N ALA A 92 12.07 -5.69 -2.78
CA ALA A 92 12.61 -6.42 -3.91
C ALA A 92 14.11 -6.59 -3.70
N ASP A 93 14.55 -7.83 -3.48
CA ASP A 93 15.97 -8.18 -3.43
C ASP A 93 16.37 -8.81 -4.77
N TRP A 94 16.88 -7.99 -5.69
CA TRP A 94 17.47 -8.49 -6.94
C TRP A 94 18.93 -8.86 -6.66
N ARG A 95 19.12 -10.03 -6.06
CA ARG A 95 20.42 -10.70 -5.94
C ARG A 95 20.53 -11.84 -6.93
#